data_AF-A0A510L983-F1
#
_entry.id   AF-A0A510L983-F1
#
_cell.length_a   1.000
_cell.length_b   1.000
_cell.length_c   1.000
_cell.angle_alpha   90.00
_cell.angle_beta   90.00
_cell.angle_gamma   90.00
#
_symmetry.space_group_name_H-M   'P 1'
#
loop_
_entity.id
_entity.type
_entity.pdbx_description
1 polymer ?
#
loop_
_entity_poly.entity_id
_entity_poly.type
_entity_poly.pdbx_seq_one_letter_code
_entity_poly.pdbx_strand_id
1 'polypeptide(L)'
;MKKLILALFIIFGTLSFSAFDKVVIGVINDNYESPIISGTINRGGLANLLFGMKKDGDFAKQMYQNLSGADKVEFIIEKHDESALVSILKLFEKNKYKGQVEVTEVAASENKNIRQITTKNGWTYNVYPFAREIVGTVKISGSDTTKAEFVEGLFQNVKSKVK
;
A
#
# COMPACT_ATOMS: atom_id res chain seq x y z
N MET A 1 -12.83 -48.06 2.43
CA MET A 1 -13.91 -47.12 2.84
C MET A 1 -13.36 -46.28 3.98
N LYS A 2 -12.66 -45.17 3.70
CA LYS A 2 -13.12 -43.77 3.67
C LYS A 2 -13.95 -43.35 4.90
N LYS A 3 -13.48 -42.26 5.52
CA LYS A 3 -14.15 -41.25 6.39
C LYS A 3 -13.86 -41.38 7.89
N LEU A 4 -12.99 -40.49 8.40
CA LEU A 4 -13.28 -39.56 9.52
C LEU A 4 -11.99 -38.85 9.97
N ILE A 5 -11.47 -37.94 9.14
CA ILE A 5 -10.59 -36.86 9.62
C ILE A 5 -11.14 -35.58 8.99
N LEU A 6 -12.27 -35.11 9.50
CA LEU A 6 -12.86 -33.85 9.06
C LEU A 6 -13.66 -33.24 10.22
N ALA A 7 -13.00 -32.92 11.32
CA ALA A 7 -13.56 -32.03 12.35
C ALA A 7 -12.51 -31.66 13.39
N LEU A 8 -11.43 -30.96 13.02
CA LEU A 8 -10.62 -30.23 14.01
C LEU A 8 -9.89 -29.00 13.41
N PHE A 9 -10.50 -28.34 12.43
CA PHE A 9 -10.03 -27.05 11.88
C PHE A 9 -11.10 -25.93 12.00
N ILE A 10 -12.04 -26.07 12.93
CA ILE A 10 -13.21 -25.16 13.08
C ILE A 10 -13.03 -24.20 14.28
N ILE A 11 -11.80 -23.92 14.75
CA ILE A 11 -11.57 -22.97 15.87
C ILE A 11 -10.52 -21.88 15.56
N PHE A 12 -10.03 -21.77 14.32
CA PHE A 12 -9.40 -20.52 13.84
C PHE A 12 -10.30 -19.83 12.83
N GLY A 13 -11.56 -19.61 13.25
CA GLY A 13 -12.50 -18.75 12.55
C GLY A 13 -12.14 -17.28 12.78
N THR A 14 -11.34 -16.71 11.90
CA THR A 14 -11.85 -15.63 11.04
C THR A 14 -11.18 -15.76 9.68
N LEU A 15 -11.99 -16.20 8.71
CA LEU A 15 -11.74 -16.02 7.30
C LEU A 15 -11.71 -14.51 7.03
N SER A 16 -10.55 -13.87 7.14
CA SER A 16 -10.37 -12.52 6.60
C SER A 16 -9.80 -12.63 5.20
N PHE A 17 -10.63 -13.07 4.25
CA PHE A 17 -10.38 -12.74 2.84
C PHE A 17 -10.58 -11.23 2.71
N SER A 18 -9.47 -10.47 2.75
CA SER A 18 -9.50 -9.05 2.41
C SER A 18 -9.96 -8.93 0.95
N ALA A 19 -11.01 -8.15 0.70
CA ALA A 19 -11.61 -7.92 -0.62
C ALA A 19 -10.76 -7.03 -1.56
N PHE A 20 -9.46 -6.92 -1.28
CA PHE A 20 -8.47 -6.25 -2.11
C PHE A 20 -7.56 -7.28 -2.75
N ASP A 21 -7.34 -7.12 -4.05
CA ASP A 21 -6.21 -7.81 -4.66
C ASP A 21 -4.93 -6.97 -4.54
N LYS A 22 -5.03 -5.62 -4.58
CA LYS A 22 -3.89 -4.67 -4.55
C LYS A 22 -4.32 -3.28 -4.05
N VAL A 23 -3.66 -2.69 -3.04
CA VAL A 23 -3.76 -1.29 -2.58
C VAL A 23 -2.37 -0.70 -2.41
N VAL A 24 -2.09 0.42 -3.07
CA VAL A 24 -0.89 1.22 -2.84
C VAL A 24 -1.30 2.65 -2.59
N ILE A 25 -0.76 3.22 -1.52
CA ILE A 25 -0.99 4.60 -1.13
C ILE A 25 0.30 5.38 -1.38
N GLY A 26 0.21 6.48 -2.11
CA GLY A 26 1.30 7.42 -2.35
C GLY A 26 1.04 8.74 -1.63
N VAL A 27 2.01 9.20 -0.85
CA VAL A 27 2.01 10.50 -0.17
C VAL A 27 3.10 11.36 -0.80
N ILE A 28 2.74 12.54 -1.29
CA ILE A 28 3.66 13.49 -1.91
C ILE A 28 4.11 14.50 -0.84
N ASN A 29 5.42 14.72 -0.71
CA ASN A 29 6.00 15.80 0.09
C ASN A 29 5.44 15.86 1.53
N ASP A 30 5.26 14.70 2.15
CA ASP A 30 4.70 14.53 3.50
C ASP A 30 3.28 15.15 3.67
N ASN A 31 2.54 15.34 2.58
CA ASN A 31 1.15 15.79 2.59
C ASN A 31 0.18 14.62 2.83
N TYR A 32 0.02 14.23 4.09
CA TYR A 32 -0.88 13.16 4.51
C TYR A 32 -2.37 13.56 4.48
N GLU A 33 -2.71 14.82 4.22
CA GLU A 33 -4.11 15.26 4.10
C GLU A 33 -4.74 14.85 2.77
N SER A 34 -3.94 14.61 1.74
CA SER A 34 -4.40 14.26 0.39
C SER A 34 -3.59 13.12 -0.22
N PRO A 35 -3.62 11.92 0.39
CA PRO A 35 -2.91 10.77 -0.16
C PRO A 35 -3.53 10.32 -1.48
N ILE A 36 -2.68 9.96 -2.44
CA ILE A 36 -3.10 9.32 -3.69
C ILE A 36 -3.24 7.83 -3.42
N ILE A 37 -4.47 7.34 -3.35
CA ILE A 37 -4.76 5.93 -3.07
C ILE A 37 -5.10 5.23 -4.39
N SER A 38 -4.52 4.05 -4.62
CA SER A 38 -4.70 3.30 -5.85
C SER A 38 -4.85 1.82 -5.56
N GLY A 39 -5.82 1.14 -6.19
CA GLY A 39 -6.01 -0.29 -5.97
C GLY A 39 -6.96 -0.97 -6.94
N THR A 40 -7.01 -2.31 -6.90
CA THR A 40 -7.88 -3.14 -7.75
C THR A 40 -8.80 -4.03 -6.91
N ILE A 41 -10.10 -4.00 -7.21
CA ILE A 41 -11.11 -4.90 -6.62
C ILE A 41 -11.49 -5.93 -7.66
N ASN A 42 -11.26 -7.21 -7.36
CA ASN A 42 -11.50 -8.32 -8.28
C ASN A 42 -12.98 -8.77 -8.30
N ARG A 43 -13.91 -7.82 -8.40
CA ARG A 43 -15.33 -8.06 -8.68
C ARG A 43 -15.77 -7.14 -9.82
N GLY A 44 -15.80 -7.69 -11.02
CA GLY A 44 -16.46 -7.16 -12.23
C GLY A 44 -16.68 -5.64 -12.29
N GLY A 45 -15.69 -4.88 -12.75
CA GLY A 45 -15.91 -3.54 -13.30
C GLY A 45 -15.88 -2.35 -12.32
N LEU A 46 -15.78 -2.55 -11.01
CA LEU A 46 -15.84 -1.46 -10.00
C LEU A 46 -14.47 -0.92 -9.54
N ALA A 47 -13.36 -1.54 -9.92
CA ALA A 47 -12.01 -1.19 -9.48
C ALA A 47 -11.59 0.27 -9.79
N ASN A 48 -12.09 0.84 -10.89
CA ASN A 48 -11.63 2.13 -11.39
C ASN A 48 -12.44 3.33 -10.90
N LEU A 49 -13.53 3.11 -10.14
CA LEU A 49 -14.45 4.18 -9.76
C LEU A 49 -14.16 4.76 -8.36
N LEU A 50 -13.58 3.99 -7.44
CA LEU A 50 -13.45 4.40 -6.03
C LEU A 50 -12.33 5.41 -5.76
N PHE A 51 -11.38 5.56 -6.69
CA PHE A 51 -10.16 6.35 -6.50
C PHE A 51 -9.83 7.32 -7.66
N GLY A 52 -10.78 7.57 -8.56
CA GLY A 52 -10.62 8.58 -9.63
C GLY A 52 -9.66 8.21 -10.78
N MET A 53 -9.27 6.94 -10.92
CA MET A 53 -8.36 6.47 -11.98
C MET A 53 -9.09 5.94 -13.22
N LYS A 54 -8.47 6.08 -14.40
CA LYS A 54 -9.10 5.69 -15.67
C LYS A 54 -9.20 4.17 -15.81
N LYS A 55 -10.30 3.73 -16.42
CA LYS A 55 -10.73 2.33 -16.51
C LYS A 55 -9.74 1.35 -17.15
N ASP A 56 -8.88 1.85 -18.03
CA ASP A 56 -8.05 1.04 -18.93
C ASP A 56 -6.55 1.39 -18.89
N GLY A 57 -6.11 2.19 -17.93
CA GLY A 57 -4.70 2.60 -17.81
C GLY A 57 -3.89 1.64 -16.94
N ASP A 58 -2.70 1.27 -17.39
CA ASP A 58 -1.69 0.55 -16.61
C ASP A 58 -1.51 1.23 -15.24
N PHE A 59 -1.96 0.55 -14.17
CA PHE A 59 -1.97 1.02 -12.78
C PHE A 59 -0.66 1.68 -12.38
N ALA A 60 0.48 1.06 -12.72
CA ALA A 60 1.78 1.55 -12.34
C ALA A 60 2.12 2.87 -13.05
N LYS A 61 1.69 3.03 -14.31
CA LYS A 61 1.87 4.28 -15.07
C LYS A 61 1.04 5.42 -14.49
N GLN A 62 -0.20 5.15 -14.08
CA GLN A 62 -1.05 6.18 -13.47
C GLN A 62 -0.45 6.66 -12.15
N MET A 63 -0.03 5.74 -11.28
CA MET A 63 0.67 6.09 -10.03
C MET A 63 1.94 6.88 -10.30
N TYR A 64 2.76 6.45 -11.26
CA TYR A 64 3.96 7.20 -11.65
C TYR A 64 3.60 8.63 -12.10
N GLN A 65 2.64 8.81 -13.00
CA GLN A 65 2.25 10.13 -13.51
C GLN A 65 1.76 11.08 -12.41
N ASN A 66 0.99 10.57 -11.44
CA ASN A 66 0.46 11.38 -10.35
C ASN A 66 1.53 11.77 -9.33
N LEU A 67 2.60 10.98 -9.19
CA LEU A 67 3.59 11.11 -8.12
C LEU A 67 4.95 11.63 -8.59
N SER A 68 5.30 11.49 -9.87
CA SER A 68 6.66 11.74 -10.38
C SER A 68 7.11 13.21 -10.36
N GLY A 69 6.19 14.15 -10.14
CA GLY A 69 6.50 15.57 -10.01
C GLY A 69 6.89 16.02 -8.60
N ALA A 70 6.86 15.11 -7.63
CA ALA A 70 7.17 15.40 -6.23
C ALA A 70 8.69 15.44 -5.96
N ASP A 71 9.07 16.07 -4.85
CA ASP A 71 10.45 16.01 -4.33
C ASP A 71 10.63 14.79 -3.41
N LYS A 72 9.56 14.36 -2.74
CA LYS A 72 9.48 13.16 -1.92
C LYS A 72 8.18 12.41 -2.18
N VAL A 73 8.28 11.09 -2.32
CA VAL A 73 7.14 10.19 -2.37
C VAL A 73 7.30 9.13 -1.29
N GLU A 74 6.30 8.99 -0.42
CA GLU A 74 6.18 7.83 0.45
C GLU A 74 5.12 6.86 -0.10
N PHE A 75 5.47 5.58 -0.19
CA PHE A 75 4.54 4.51 -0.47
C PHE A 75 4.18 3.76 0.81
N ILE A 76 2.88 3.60 1.07
CA ILE A 76 2.36 2.87 2.23
C ILE A 76 1.55 1.67 1.73
N ILE A 77 1.89 0.46 2.19
CA ILE A 77 1.29 -0.80 1.73
C ILE A 77 1.11 -1.86 2.84
N GLU A 78 0.21 -2.82 2.63
CA GLU A 78 0.14 -4.07 3.39
C GLU A 78 0.82 -5.22 2.60
N LYS A 79 1.17 -6.32 3.28
CA LYS A 79 1.90 -7.51 2.72
C LYS A 79 1.35 -8.08 1.41
N HIS A 80 0.08 -7.86 1.06
CA HIS A 80 -0.51 -8.43 -0.15
C HIS A 80 -0.34 -7.55 -1.41
N ASP A 81 0.18 -6.33 -1.22
CA ASP A 81 0.24 -5.31 -2.27
C ASP A 81 1.64 -5.18 -2.91
N GLU A 82 2.60 -6.00 -2.47
CA GLU A 82 4.02 -5.95 -2.84
C GLU A 82 4.23 -5.96 -4.36
N SER A 83 3.50 -6.83 -5.09
CA SER A 83 3.63 -6.95 -6.55
C SER A 83 3.21 -5.67 -7.29
N ALA A 84 2.23 -4.95 -6.74
CA ALA A 84 1.75 -3.68 -7.28
C ALA A 84 2.82 -2.59 -7.06
N LEU A 85 3.34 -2.50 -5.83
CA LEU A 85 4.40 -1.56 -5.50
C LEU A 85 5.68 -1.82 -6.30
N VAL A 86 6.11 -3.07 -6.45
CA VAL A 86 7.29 -3.43 -7.25
C VAL A 86 7.15 -2.91 -8.70
N SER A 87 5.96 -2.99 -9.28
CA SER A 87 5.69 -2.48 -10.63
C SER A 87 5.83 -0.95 -10.70
N ILE A 88 5.35 -0.24 -9.67
CA ILE A 88 5.51 1.22 -9.55
C ILE A 88 6.99 1.60 -9.37
N LEU A 89 7.69 0.97 -8.42
CA LEU A 89 9.10 1.28 -8.13
C LEU A 89 10.00 1.06 -9.34
N LYS A 90 9.73 0.01 -10.14
CA LYS A 90 10.43 -0.22 -11.42
C LYS A 90 10.22 0.91 -12.43
N LEU A 91 9.04 1.54 -12.45
CA LEU A 91 8.81 2.72 -13.31
C LEU A 91 9.55 3.95 -12.80
N PHE A 92 9.56 4.19 -11.48
CA PHE A 92 10.36 5.26 -10.88
C PHE A 92 11.85 5.10 -11.21
N GLU A 93 12.38 3.88 -11.06
CA GLU A 93 13.77 3.53 -11.41
C GLU A 93 14.04 3.74 -12.91
N LYS A 94 13.18 3.17 -13.77
CA LYS A 94 13.32 3.26 -15.24
C LYS A 94 13.36 4.71 -15.72
N ASN A 95 12.56 5.59 -15.11
CA ASN A 95 12.51 7.01 -15.46
C ASN A 95 13.51 7.88 -14.68
N LYS A 96 14.41 7.27 -13.91
CA LYS A 96 15.50 7.95 -13.18
C LYS A 96 14.98 9.06 -12.24
N TYR A 97 13.87 8.79 -11.54
CA TYR A 97 13.29 9.72 -10.59
C TYR A 97 14.35 10.23 -9.61
N LYS A 98 14.37 11.55 -9.38
CA LYS A 98 15.42 12.24 -8.62
C LYS A 98 15.02 12.61 -7.20
N GLY A 99 13.72 12.58 -6.91
CA GLY A 99 13.23 12.80 -5.57
C GLY A 99 13.54 11.65 -4.63
N GLN A 100 13.22 11.86 -3.36
CA GLN A 100 13.30 10.85 -2.33
C GLN A 100 12.14 9.87 -2.46
N VAL A 101 12.41 8.59 -2.23
CA VAL A 101 11.37 7.57 -2.09
C VAL A 101 11.52 6.90 -0.73
N GLU A 102 10.42 6.81 -0.03
CA GLU A 102 10.26 6.07 1.21
C GLU A 102 9.19 5.00 1.00
N VAL A 103 9.43 3.80 1.53
CA VAL A 103 8.44 2.73 1.55
C VAL A 103 8.19 2.35 3.00
N THR A 104 6.92 2.41 3.41
CA THR A 104 6.44 1.94 4.71
C THR A 104 5.52 0.75 4.46
N GLU A 105 5.99 -0.45 4.81
CA GLU A 105 5.22 -1.68 4.67
C GLU A 105 4.78 -2.22 6.02
N VAL A 106 3.50 -2.55 6.14
CA VAL A 106 2.96 -3.30 7.27
C VAL A 106 2.94 -4.79 6.93
N ALA A 107 3.96 -5.50 7.41
CA ALA A 107 4.18 -6.93 7.16
C ALA A 107 5.04 -7.57 8.25
N ALA A 108 4.77 -8.85 8.55
CA ALA A 108 5.56 -9.64 9.50
C ALA A 108 6.99 -9.95 9.01
N SER A 109 7.29 -9.71 7.73
CA SER A 109 8.58 -10.03 7.10
C SER A 109 8.80 -9.12 5.91
N GLU A 110 10.05 -8.69 5.68
CA GLU A 110 10.37 -7.85 4.53
C GLU A 110 10.22 -8.56 3.18
N ASN A 111 9.91 -7.76 2.15
CA ASN A 111 9.92 -8.19 0.76
C ASN A 111 11.30 -7.96 0.12
N LYS A 112 11.93 -9.06 -0.35
CA LYS A 112 13.27 -9.00 -0.95
C LYS A 112 13.35 -8.16 -2.22
N ASN A 113 12.30 -8.12 -3.04
CA ASN A 113 12.30 -7.34 -4.28
C ASN A 113 12.22 -5.84 -4.00
N ILE A 114 11.37 -5.44 -3.06
CA ILE A 114 11.28 -4.04 -2.61
C ILE A 114 12.63 -3.61 -2.03
N ARG A 115 13.19 -4.39 -1.09
CA ARG A 115 14.52 -4.15 -0.51
C ARG A 115 15.59 -3.98 -1.57
N GLN A 116 15.65 -4.86 -2.56
CA GLN A 116 16.66 -4.78 -3.62
C GLN A 116 16.52 -3.49 -4.43
N ILE A 117 15.32 -3.13 -4.85
CA ILE A 117 15.08 -1.92 -5.64
C ILE A 117 15.39 -0.67 -4.82
N THR A 118 14.93 -0.59 -3.57
CA THR A 118 15.13 0.60 -2.74
C THR A 118 16.61 0.81 -2.42
N THR A 119 17.31 -0.25 -1.99
CA THR A 119 18.75 -0.16 -1.69
C THR A 119 19.56 0.26 -2.92
N LYS A 120 19.28 -0.33 -4.09
CA LYS A 120 19.98 0.01 -5.34
C LYS A 120 19.84 1.49 -5.73
N ASN A 121 18.69 2.09 -5.40
CA ASN A 121 18.37 3.47 -5.79
C ASN A 121 18.59 4.49 -4.65
N GLY A 122 19.12 4.07 -3.50
CA GLY A 122 19.32 4.95 -2.34
C GLY A 122 18.00 5.40 -1.69
N TRP A 123 16.95 4.60 -1.82
CA TRP A 123 15.63 4.85 -1.25
C TRP A 123 15.46 4.14 0.09
N THR A 124 14.57 4.67 0.93
CA THR A 124 14.31 4.15 2.28
C THR A 124 13.22 3.08 2.23
N TYR A 125 13.41 1.99 2.98
CA TYR A 125 12.40 0.94 3.12
C TYR A 125 12.33 0.45 4.57
N ASN A 126 11.18 0.78 5.18
CA ASN A 126 10.80 0.50 6.54
C ASN A 126 9.71 -0.58 6.56
N VAL A 127 9.86 -1.57 7.44
CA VAL A 127 8.91 -2.68 7.59
C VAL A 127 8.51 -2.76 9.04
N TYR A 128 7.19 -2.75 9.27
CA TYR A 128 6.59 -2.83 10.59
C TYR A 128 5.68 -4.05 10.67
N PRO A 129 5.83 -4.94 11.67
CA PRO A 129 4.92 -6.05 11.89
C PRO A 129 3.45 -5.63 12.05
N PHE A 130 3.22 -4.44 12.63
CA PHE A 130 1.90 -3.87 12.85
C PHE A 130 1.90 -2.36 12.60
N ALA A 131 0.78 -1.81 12.14
CA ALA A 131 0.64 -0.38 11.86
C ALA A 131 0.84 0.50 13.11
N ARG A 132 0.36 0.06 14.28
CA ARG A 132 0.66 0.68 15.60
C ARG A 132 2.15 0.86 15.94
N GLU A 133 3.05 0.16 15.26
CA GLU A 133 4.50 0.26 15.50
C GLU A 133 5.18 1.27 14.58
N ILE A 134 4.44 1.87 13.64
CA ILE A 134 4.95 2.92 12.76
C ILE A 134 5.27 4.16 13.60
N VAL A 135 6.54 4.54 13.60
CA VAL A 135 7.04 5.70 14.35
C VAL A 135 6.84 6.99 13.56
N GLY A 136 6.77 8.10 14.29
CA GLY A 136 6.71 9.45 13.73
C GLY A 136 5.36 10.12 13.90
N THR A 137 5.33 11.38 13.49
CA THR A 137 4.16 12.27 13.59
C THR A 137 3.88 12.85 12.22
N VAL A 138 2.61 13.01 11.88
CA VAL A 138 2.12 13.62 10.65
C VAL A 138 1.21 14.79 10.99
N LYS A 139 1.14 15.78 10.10
CA LYS A 139 0.22 16.91 10.28
C LYS A 139 -1.09 16.65 9.56
N ILE A 140 -2.19 16.69 10.30
CA ILE A 140 -3.56 16.55 9.79
C ILE A 140 -4.39 17.72 10.30
N SER A 141 -4.94 18.52 9.40
CA SER A 141 -5.70 19.73 9.70
C SER A 141 -4.96 20.67 10.67
N GLY A 142 -3.65 20.78 10.47
CA GLY A 142 -2.75 21.59 11.31
C GLY A 142 -2.44 21.00 12.70
N SER A 143 -3.00 19.83 13.05
CA SER A 143 -2.74 19.14 14.31
C SER A 143 -1.76 17.98 14.11
N ASP A 144 -0.91 17.74 15.11
CA ASP A 144 0.01 16.62 15.13
C ASP A 144 -0.76 15.34 15.47
N THR A 145 -0.65 14.33 14.60
CA THR A 145 -1.26 13.00 14.75
C THR A 145 -0.17 11.94 14.64
N THR A 146 -0.26 10.85 15.39
CA THR A 146 0.73 9.78 15.24
C THR A 146 0.62 9.16 13.85
N LYS A 147 1.75 8.84 13.24
CA LYS A 147 1.76 8.21 11.90
C LYS A 147 1.06 6.85 11.94
N ALA A 148 1.21 6.12 13.05
CA ALA A 148 0.49 4.89 13.35
C ALA A 148 -1.05 5.04 13.25
N GLU A 149 -1.65 5.97 14.01
CA GLU A 149 -3.11 6.19 14.01
C GLU A 149 -3.61 6.59 12.62
N PHE A 150 -2.87 7.45 11.92
CA PHE A 150 -3.22 7.85 10.56
C PHE A 150 -3.23 6.65 9.60
N VAL A 151 -2.16 5.85 9.59
CA VAL A 151 -2.05 4.69 8.69
C VAL A 151 -3.11 3.63 8.99
N GLU A 152 -3.39 3.35 10.27
CA GLU A 152 -4.48 2.45 10.65
C GLU A 152 -5.84 2.95 10.15
N GLY A 153 -6.15 4.22 10.41
CA GLY A 153 -7.39 4.86 9.94
C GLY A 153 -7.51 4.83 8.42
N LEU A 154 -6.39 5.03 7.72
CA LEU A 154 -6.35 4.99 6.27
C LEU A 154 -6.65 3.58 5.73
N PHE A 155 -6.02 2.53 6.26
CA PHE A 155 -6.33 1.16 5.85
C PHE A 155 -7.78 0.77 6.17
N GLN A 156 -8.31 1.20 7.32
CA GLN A 156 -9.71 0.97 7.67
C GLN A 156 -10.68 1.67 6.70
N ASN A 157 -10.41 2.94 6.36
CA ASN A 157 -11.20 3.70 5.41
C ASN A 157 -11.21 3.01 4.04
N VAL A 158 -10.02 2.62 3.55
CA VAL A 158 -9.89 1.88 2.29
C VAL A 158 -10.69 0.58 2.33
N LYS A 159 -10.59 -0.22 3.41
CA LYS A 159 -11.39 -1.44 3.62
C LYS A 159 -12.91 -1.19 3.69
N SER A 160 -13.33 -0.05 4.23
CA SER A 160 -14.76 0.29 4.35
C SER A 160 -15.44 0.60 3.01
N LYS A 161 -14.69 1.16 2.05
CA LYS A 161 -15.20 1.54 0.72
C LYS A 161 -15.47 0.35 -0.22
N VAL A 162 -15.19 -0.86 0.23
CA VAL A 162 -15.24 -2.10 -0.56
C VAL A 162 -16.24 -3.13 0.01
N LYS A 163 -16.87 -2.82 1.15
CA LYS A 163 -17.99 -3.60 1.69
C LYS A 163 -19.29 -3.22 0.97
#